data_AF-A0A1F9WT98-F1
#
_entry.id   AF-A0A1F9WT98-F1
#
_cell.length_a   1.000
_cell.length_b   1.000
_cell.length_c   1.000
_cell.angle_alpha   90.00
_cell.angle_beta   90.00
_cell.angle_gamma   90.00
#
_symmetry.space_group_name_H-M   'P 1'
#
loop_
_entity.id
_entity.type
_entity.pdbx_description
1 polymer ?
#
loop_
_entity_poly.entity_id
_entity_poly.type
_entity_poly.pdbx_seq_one_letter_code
_entity_poly.pdbx_strand_id
1 'polypeptide(L)'
;MSTKLAAAALALGALSFVHLFGVEKAALAVGMGVMALKDPGITARGQKLAKAAIFAGLGYLLVLSAVFLYHMPALNNLAASLAK
;
A
#
# COMPACT_ATOMS: atom_id res chain seq x y z
N MET A 1 21.45 -1.56 -4.89
CA MET A 1 20.55 -0.41 -5.14
C MET A 1 20.81 0.75 -4.20
N SER A 2 20.70 2.00 -4.68
CA SER A 2 20.87 3.22 -3.87
C SER A 2 19.68 3.41 -2.91
N THR A 3 19.96 3.86 -1.69
CA THR A 3 18.99 4.27 -0.64
C THR A 3 17.84 5.13 -1.15
N LYS A 4 18.05 5.85 -2.26
CA LYS A 4 17.05 6.65 -2.97
C LYS A 4 15.82 5.84 -3.40
N LEU A 5 15.98 4.57 -3.80
CA LEU A 5 14.85 3.74 -4.26
C LEU A 5 14.00 3.23 -3.11
N ALA A 6 14.63 2.87 -1.99
CA ALA A 6 13.90 2.51 -0.76
C ALA A 6 13.17 3.74 -0.17
N ALA A 7 13.76 4.92 -0.27
CA ALA A 7 13.11 6.17 0.12
C ALA A 7 11.93 6.51 -0.81
N ALA A 8 12.07 6.29 -2.13
CA ALA A 8 10.98 6.46 -3.09
C ALA A 8 9.83 5.48 -2.83
N ALA A 9 10.13 4.21 -2.51
CA ALA A 9 9.12 3.22 -2.13
C ALA A 9 8.37 3.64 -0.86
N LEU A 10 9.08 4.18 0.14
CA LEU A 10 8.47 4.73 1.35
C LEU A 10 7.57 5.94 1.04
N ALA A 11 8.04 6.86 0.20
CA ALA A 11 7.27 8.03 -0.22
C ALA A 11 6.00 7.64 -0.99
N LEU A 12 6.07 6.62 -1.86
CA LEU A 12 4.91 6.06 -2.54
C LEU A 12 3.91 5.42 -1.56
N GLY A 13 4.40 4.70 -0.56
CA GLY A 13 3.58 4.14 0.52
C GLY A 13 2.96 5.20 1.43
N ALA A 14 3.59 6.36 1.61
CA ALA A 14 2.97 7.49 2.31
C ALA A 14 1.91 8.18 1.43
N LEU A 15 2.21 8.35 0.14
CA LEU A 15 1.31 8.98 -0.82
C LEU A 15 0.07 8.14 -1.16
N SER A 16 0.08 6.83 -0.88
CA SER A 16 -1.14 6.00 -1.01
C SER A 16 -2.24 6.42 -0.04
N PHE A 17 -1.91 7.05 1.09
CA PHE A 17 -2.91 7.54 2.05
C PHE A 17 -3.61 8.84 1.62
N VAL A 18 -3.09 9.57 0.63
CA VAL A 18 -3.55 10.91 0.27
C VAL A 18 -4.57 10.92 -0.88
N HIS A 19 -4.72 9.84 -1.65
CA HIS A 19 -5.63 9.81 -2.81
C HIS A 19 -6.43 8.51 -2.94
N LEU A 20 -7.65 8.59 -3.49
CA LEU A 20 -8.57 7.48 -3.79
C LEU A 20 -8.02 6.42 -4.78
N PHE A 21 -6.89 6.67 -5.44
CA PHE A 21 -6.08 5.68 -6.19
C PHE A 21 -5.00 5.03 -5.30
N GLY A 22 -5.24 4.94 -3.99
CA GLY A 22 -4.25 4.51 -3.01
C GLY A 22 -3.85 3.04 -3.14
N VAL A 23 -4.72 2.19 -3.68
CA VAL A 23 -4.45 0.75 -3.83
C VAL A 23 -3.29 0.49 -4.82
N GLU A 24 -3.28 1.17 -5.96
CA GLU A 24 -2.20 1.04 -6.97
C GLU A 24 -0.86 1.49 -6.39
N LYS A 25 -0.86 2.62 -5.66
CA LYS A 25 0.34 3.16 -5.01
C LYS A 25 0.82 2.28 -3.85
N ALA A 26 -0.10 1.69 -3.10
CA ALA A 26 0.23 0.75 -2.03
C ALA A 26 0.82 -0.54 -2.58
N ALA A 27 0.25 -1.09 -3.66
CA ALA A 27 0.79 -2.26 -4.35
C ALA A 27 2.18 -1.99 -4.93
N LEU A 28 2.38 -0.82 -5.54
CA LEU A 28 3.70 -0.38 -6.01
C LEU A 28 4.71 -0.20 -4.88
N ALA A 29 4.31 0.40 -3.75
CA ALA A 29 5.17 0.57 -2.58
C ALA A 29 5.61 -0.77 -1.98
N VAL A 30 4.68 -1.73 -1.87
CA VAL A 30 4.98 -3.10 -1.40
C VAL A 30 5.89 -3.81 -2.39
N GLY A 31 5.58 -3.76 -3.70
CA GLY A 31 6.38 -4.38 -4.75
C GLY A 31 7.81 -3.85 -4.79
N MET A 32 7.97 -2.52 -4.78
CA MET A 32 9.29 -1.88 -4.75
C MET A 32 10.04 -2.15 -3.44
N GLY A 33 9.34 -2.20 -2.30
CA GLY A 33 9.93 -2.56 -1.02
C GLY A 33 10.46 -4.00 -1.02
N VAL A 34 9.69 -4.95 -1.54
CA VAL A 34 10.11 -6.37 -1.64
C VAL A 34 11.27 -6.52 -2.62
N MET A 35 11.23 -5.83 -3.76
CA MET A 35 12.32 -5.83 -4.73
C MET A 35 13.61 -5.24 -4.14
N ALA A 36 13.50 -4.16 -3.35
CA ALA A 36 14.64 -3.58 -2.65
C ALA A 36 15.22 -4.54 -1.60
N LEU A 37 14.40 -5.32 -0.88
CA LEU A 37 14.90 -6.31 0.08
C LEU A 37 15.59 -7.51 -0.58
N LYS A 38 15.28 -7.83 -1.84
CA LYS A 38 15.96 -8.89 -2.61
C LYS A 38 17.31 -8.47 -3.18
N ASP A 39 17.68 -7.19 -3.11
CA ASP A 39 18.95 -6.71 -3.66
C ASP A 39 20.11 -7.02 -2.68
N PRO A 40 21.12 -7.82 -3.08
CA PRO A 40 22.24 -8.19 -2.20
C PRO A 40 23.17 -7.01 -1.85
N GLY A 41 23.09 -5.89 -2.59
CA GLY A 41 23.86 -4.67 -2.34
C GLY A 41 23.16 -3.64 -1.44
N ILE A 42 22.09 -4.01 -0.74
CA ILE A 42 21.32 -3.08 0.08
C ILE A 42 22.03 -2.74 1.40
N THR A 43 22.02 -1.46 1.77
CA THR A 43 22.55 -1.02 3.07
C THR A 43 21.55 -1.31 4.19
N ALA A 44 22.03 -1.46 5.43
CA ALA A 44 21.16 -1.68 6.61
C ALA A 44 20.07 -0.59 6.77
N ARG A 45 20.38 0.65 6.38
CA ARG A 45 19.42 1.77 6.38
C ARG A 45 18.38 1.63 5.27
N GLY A 46 18.80 1.18 4.07
CA GLY A 46 17.89 0.85 2.97
C GLY A 46 16.92 -0.29 3.32
N GLN A 47 17.39 -1.33 4.02
CA GLN A 47 16.53 -2.42 4.47
C GLN A 47 15.45 -1.96 5.45
N LYS A 48 15.80 -1.09 6.42
CA LYS A 48 14.82 -0.52 7.35
C LYS A 48 13.74 0.28 6.62
N LEU A 49 14.14 1.09 5.64
CA LEU A 49 13.21 1.87 4.81
C LEU A 49 12.32 0.97 3.94
N ALA A 50 12.88 -0.06 3.32
CA ALA A 50 12.12 -1.00 2.51
C ALA A 50 11.08 -1.78 3.35
N LYS A 51 11.46 -2.23 4.55
CA LYS A 51 10.51 -2.84 5.50
C LYS A 51 9.41 -1.86 5.91
N ALA A 52 9.77 -0.62 6.26
CA ALA A 52 8.79 0.40 6.62
C ALA A 52 7.81 0.71 5.46
N ALA A 53 8.29 0.73 4.21
CA ALA A 53 7.45 0.93 3.03
C ALA A 53 6.44 -0.21 2.84
N ILE A 54 6.90 -1.46 3.01
CA ILE A 54 6.03 -2.64 2.94
C ILE A 54 4.97 -2.60 4.04
N PHE A 55 5.36 -2.33 5.29
CA PHE A 55 4.41 -2.25 6.41
C PHE A 55 3.40 -1.13 6.24
N ALA A 56 3.82 0.04 5.75
CA ALA A 56 2.92 1.16 5.47
C ALA A 56 1.90 0.81 4.37
N GLY A 57 2.36 0.22 3.26
CA GLY A 57 1.48 -0.21 2.17
C GLY A 57 0.51 -1.32 2.58
N LEU A 58 0.97 -2.32 3.32
CA LEU A 58 0.11 -3.37 3.87
C LEU A 58 -0.92 -2.82 4.86
N GLY A 59 -0.50 -1.92 5.75
CA GLY A 59 -1.39 -1.25 6.71
C GLY A 59 -2.51 -0.50 6.00
N TYR A 60 -2.19 0.23 4.92
CA TYR A 60 -3.19 0.90 4.10
C TYR A 60 -4.20 -0.08 3.48
N LEU A 61 -3.73 -1.16 2.85
CA LEU A 61 -4.60 -2.18 2.24
C LEU A 61 -5.53 -2.83 3.27
N LEU A 62 -5.03 -3.05 4.49
CA LEU A 62 -5.81 -3.60 5.60
C LEU A 62 -6.93 -2.64 6.03
N VAL A 63 -6.60 -1.36 6.24
CA VAL A 63 -7.59 -0.32 6.57
C VAL A 63 -8.64 -0.20 5.46
N LEU A 64 -8.19 -0.18 4.21
CA LEU A 64 -9.09 -0.04 3.06
C LEU A 64 -10.04 -1.23 2.96
N SER A 65 -9.53 -2.45 3.18
CA SER A 65 -10.35 -3.68 3.22
C SER A 65 -11.36 -3.65 4.37
N ALA A 66 -10.97 -3.18 5.55
CA ALA A 66 -11.87 -3.04 6.70
C ALA A 66 -12.99 -2.01 6.44
N VAL A 67 -12.66 -0.85 5.85
CA VAL A 67 -13.65 0.16 5.46
C VAL A 67 -14.60 -0.38 4.40
N PHE A 68 -14.09 -1.12 3.42
CA PHE A 68 -14.89 -1.73 2.36
C PHE A 68 -15.88 -2.76 2.92
N LEU A 69 -15.42 -3.66 3.80
CA LEU A 69 -16.27 -4.65 4.47
C LEU A 69 -17.33 -3.98 5.35
N TYR A 70 -16.99 -2.89 6.03
CA TYR A 70 -17.93 -2.14 6.86
C TYR A 70 -19.01 -1.42 6.02
N HIS A 71 -18.66 -0.87 4.86
CA HIS A 71 -19.62 -0.20 3.96
C HIS A 71 -20.32 -1.14 2.98
N MET A 72 -19.90 -2.41 2.91
CA MET A 72 -20.49 -3.44 2.05
C MET A 72 -22.01 -3.65 2.24
N PRO A 73 -22.57 -3.71 3.47
CA PRO A 73 -24.02 -3.81 3.64
C PRO A 73 -24.80 -2.61 3.09
N ALA A 74 -24.23 -1.40 3.10
CA ALA A 74 -24.85 -0.21 2.52
C ALA A 74 -24.85 -0.27 0.97
N LEU A 75 -23.75 -0.77 0.37
CA LEU A 75 -23.67 -1.02 -1.07
C LEU A 75 -24.62 -2.14 -1.53
N ASN A 76 -24.77 -3.19 -0.72
CA ASN A 76 -25.66 -4.31 -1.05
C ASN A 76 -27.15 -3.89 -1.01
N ASN A 77 -27.53 -3.02 -0.06
CA ASN A 77 -28.88 -2.45 -0.02
C ASN A 77 -29.17 -1.52 -1.21
N LEU A 78 -28.19 -0.73 -1.65
CA LEU A 78 -28.33 0.09 -2.86
C LEU A 78 -28.43 -0.75 -4.13
N ALA A 79 -27.63 -1.81 -4.25
CA ALA A 79 -27.71 -2.75 -5.36
C ALA A 79 -29.07 -3.46 -5.40
N ALA A 80 -29.59 -3.89 -4.25
CA ALA A 80 -30.93 -4.49 -4.14
C ALA A 80 -32.06 -3.49 -4.46
N SER A 81 -31.89 -2.21 -4.14
CA SER A 81 -32.84 -1.16 -4.50
C SER A 81 -32.84 -0.82 -6.00
N LEU A 82 -31.73 -1.00 -6.70
CA LEU A 82 -31.59 -0.76 -8.14
C LEU A 82 -31.95 -1.98 -9.01
N ALA A 83 -31.93 -3.18 -8.42
CA ALA A 83 -32.31 -4.43 -9.08
C ALA A 83 -33.83 -4.69 -9.09
N LYS A 84 -34.63 -3.76 -8.57
CA LYS A 84 -36.10 -3.84 -8.45
C LYS A 84 -36.74 -2.81 -9.36
#